data_AF-A0A8T4CRK1-F1
#
_entry.id   AF-A0A8T4CRK1-F1
#
_cell.length_a   1.000
_cell.length_b   1.000
_cell.length_c   1.000
_cell.angle_alpha   90.00
_cell.angle_beta   90.00
_cell.angle_gamma   90.00
#
_symmetry.space_group_name_H-M   'P 1'
#
loop_
_entity.id
_entity.type
_entity.pdbx_description
1 polymer ?
#
loop_
_entity_poly.entity_id
_entity_poly.type
_entity_poly.pdbx_seq_one_letter_code
_entity_poly.pdbx_strand_id
1 'polypeptide(L)'
;MNKIYGQVFRASDGNEFGIIRPASEPFPDELLSTEVVAEDECGNYFILKAGEVFFWNHENSDLSVIANSISDFISGCVEPSEIDLRPNQVNSAWIDPDFAASLGIKLKS
;
A
#
# COMPACT_ATOMS: atom_id res chain seq x y z
N MET A 1 -15.71 -5.78 3.90
CA MET A 1 -14.40 -5.25 3.47
C MET A 1 -14.44 -4.18 2.37
N ASN A 2 -15.37 -4.17 1.39
CA ASN A 2 -15.28 -3.21 0.25
C ASN A 2 -15.20 -1.70 0.58
N LYS A 3 -15.46 -1.28 1.81
CA LYS A 3 -15.37 0.14 2.21
C LYS A 3 -13.95 0.60 2.53
N ILE A 4 -12.99 -0.32 2.78
CA ILE A 4 -11.61 0.05 3.15
C ILE A 4 -10.66 0.10 1.95
N TYR A 5 -11.07 -0.42 0.78
CA TYR A 5 -10.21 -0.40 -0.40
C TYR A 5 -10.01 1.02 -0.92
N GLY A 6 -8.77 1.35 -1.28
CA GLY A 6 -8.37 2.70 -1.68
C GLY A 6 -8.01 3.62 -0.50
N GLN A 7 -8.17 3.17 0.74
CA GLN A 7 -7.74 3.87 1.95
C GLN A 7 -6.32 3.44 2.35
N VAL A 8 -5.64 4.26 3.16
CA VAL A 8 -4.40 3.85 3.85
C VAL A 8 -4.76 3.39 5.26
N PHE A 9 -4.00 2.45 5.80
CA PHE A 9 -4.14 2.09 7.22
C PHE A 9 -3.18 2.94 8.05
N ARG A 10 -3.71 3.64 9.06
CA ARG A 10 -2.92 4.41 10.02
C ARG A 10 -2.95 3.71 11.39
N ALA A 11 -1.78 3.23 11.81
CA ALA A 11 -1.61 2.58 13.10
C ALA A 11 -1.66 3.58 14.27
N SER A 12 -1.89 3.06 15.47
CA SER A 12 -2.01 3.87 16.70
C SER A 12 -0.71 4.60 17.08
N ASP A 13 0.44 4.14 16.59
CA ASP A 13 1.74 4.78 16.77
C ASP A 13 2.01 5.92 15.76
N GLY A 14 1.08 6.14 14.82
CA GLY A 14 1.17 7.15 13.78
C GLY A 14 1.79 6.66 12.46
N ASN A 15 2.23 5.40 12.39
CA ASN A 15 2.76 4.85 11.14
C ASN A 15 1.64 4.63 10.12
N GLU A 16 1.91 4.96 8.86
CA GLU A 16 1.00 4.76 7.74
C GLU A 16 1.48 3.61 6.86
N PHE A 17 0.55 2.75 6.51
CA PHE A 17 0.77 1.61 5.64
C PHE A 17 0.12 1.89 4.28
N GLY A 18 0.57 1.15 3.26
CA GLY A 18 0.15 1.35 1.88
C GLY A 18 -1.36 1.26 1.65
N ILE A 19 -1.76 1.62 0.44
CA ILE A 19 -3.18 1.65 0.05
C ILE A 19 -3.74 0.23 0.11
N ILE A 20 -4.79 0.04 0.90
CA ILE A 20 -5.43 -1.25 1.10
C ILE A 20 -6.15 -1.67 -0.18
N ARG A 21 -5.83 -2.86 -0.67
CA ARG A 21 -6.39 -3.45 -1.90
C ARG A 21 -6.81 -4.91 -1.67
N PRO A 22 -7.74 -5.43 -2.49
CA PRO A 22 -8.08 -6.84 -2.44
C PRO A 22 -6.87 -7.69 -2.83
N ALA A 23 -6.48 -8.62 -1.96
CA ALA A 23 -5.40 -9.55 -2.25
C ALA A 23 -5.86 -10.62 -3.24
N SER A 24 -4.99 -10.99 -4.19
CA SER A 24 -5.24 -12.05 -5.17
C SER A 24 -4.13 -13.10 -5.16
N GLU A 25 -4.49 -14.35 -5.43
CA GLU A 25 -3.53 -15.44 -5.58
C GLU A 25 -2.69 -15.29 -6.86
N PRO A 26 -1.44 -15.81 -6.89
CA PRO A 26 -0.80 -16.65 -5.88
C PRO A 26 -0.16 -15.87 -4.72
N PHE A 27 -0.30 -16.37 -3.50
CA PHE A 27 0.38 -15.83 -2.32
C PHE A 27 1.78 -16.44 -2.13
N PRO A 28 2.69 -15.72 -1.45
CA PRO A 28 3.96 -16.28 -0.97
C PRO A 28 3.74 -17.55 -0.13
N ASP A 29 4.67 -18.50 -0.20
CA ASP A 29 4.60 -19.79 0.53
C ASP A 29 4.31 -19.62 2.03
N GLU A 30 4.87 -18.56 2.63
CA GLU A 30 4.72 -18.21 4.04
C GLU A 30 3.28 -17.85 4.44
N LEU A 31 2.49 -17.37 3.47
CA LEU A 31 1.12 -16.90 3.68
C LEU A 31 0.06 -17.94 3.31
N LEU A 32 0.43 -19.07 2.70
CA LEU A 32 -0.49 -20.12 2.24
C LEU A 32 -1.39 -20.70 3.34
N SER A 33 -0.92 -20.67 4.59
CA SER A 33 -1.67 -21.15 5.78
C SER A 33 -2.26 -20.02 6.63
N THR A 34 -2.29 -18.80 6.10
CA THR A 34 -2.78 -17.61 6.80
C THR A 34 -3.98 -17.02 6.08
N GLU A 35 -4.85 -16.35 6.84
CA GLU A 35 -5.97 -15.63 6.24
C GLU A 35 -5.48 -14.27 5.74
N VAL A 36 -5.31 -14.12 4.43
CA VAL A 36 -4.94 -12.85 3.80
C VAL A 36 -6.16 -11.95 3.71
N VAL A 37 -6.05 -10.75 4.28
CA VAL A 37 -7.13 -9.75 4.35
C VAL A 37 -7.04 -8.77 3.18
N ALA A 38 -5.83 -8.33 2.87
CA ALA A 38 -5.57 -7.31 1.86
C ALA A 38 -4.08 -7.29 1.44
N GLU A 39 -3.76 -6.53 0.39
CA GLU A 39 -2.40 -6.22 -0.06
C GLU A 39 -2.24 -4.71 -0.30
N ASP A 40 -1.00 -4.26 -0.60
CA ASP A 40 -0.69 -2.85 -0.89
C ASP A 40 -0.16 -2.56 -2.31
N GLU A 41 -0.25 -3.50 -3.25
CA GLU A 41 0.32 -3.46 -4.62
C GLU A 41 1.86 -3.36 -4.68
N CYS A 42 2.54 -3.28 -3.54
CA CYS A 42 4.00 -3.31 -3.43
C CYS A 42 4.52 -4.66 -2.92
N GLY A 43 3.67 -5.69 -2.95
CA GLY A 43 4.00 -7.05 -2.51
C GLY A 43 3.83 -7.28 -1.01
N ASN A 44 3.40 -6.28 -0.23
CA ASN A 44 3.14 -6.48 1.19
C ASN A 44 1.70 -6.92 1.43
N TYR A 45 1.49 -7.69 2.50
CA TYR A 45 0.19 -8.28 2.81
C TYR A 45 -0.26 -7.97 4.23
N PHE A 46 -1.57 -7.79 4.37
CA PHE A 46 -2.25 -7.69 5.65
C PHE A 46 -2.90 -9.03 5.94
N ILE A 47 -2.53 -9.69 7.04
CA ILE A 47 -3.03 -11.03 7.36
C ILE A 47 -3.72 -11.04 8.73
N LEU A 48 -4.75 -11.89 8.87
CA LEU A 48 -5.43 -12.13 10.12
C LEU A 48 -4.88 -13.40 10.77
N LYS A 49 -4.39 -13.29 11.99
CA LYS A 49 -3.87 -14.41 12.77
C LYS A 49 -4.26 -14.26 14.23
N ALA A 50 -4.88 -15.30 14.79
CA ALA A 50 -5.36 -15.31 16.18
C ALA A 50 -6.28 -14.13 16.57
N GLY A 51 -6.97 -13.52 15.59
CA GLY A 51 -7.86 -12.37 15.80
C GLY A 51 -7.17 -11.01 15.64
N GLU A 52 -5.84 -10.97 15.56
CA GLU A 52 -5.04 -9.75 15.35
C GLU A 52 -4.67 -9.61 13.86
N VAL A 53 -4.45 -8.36 13.42
CA VAL A 53 -3.99 -8.07 12.06
C VAL A 53 -2.50 -7.79 12.08
N PHE A 54 -1.78 -8.52 11.22
CA PHE A 54 -0.35 -8.38 11.01
C PHE A 54 -0.07 -7.80 9.63
N PHE A 55 0.99 -7.00 9.55
CA PHE A 55 1.62 -6.59 8.30
C PHE A 55 2.79 -7.53 8.01
N TRP A 56 2.77 -8.16 6.84
CA TRP A 56 3.87 -8.96 6.30
C TRP A 56 4.64 -8.13 5.27
N ASN A 57 5.94 -7.95 5.52
CA ASN A 57 6.83 -7.22 4.62
C ASN A 57 7.58 -8.20 3.71
N HIS A 58 7.47 -8.01 2.39
CA HIS A 58 8.10 -8.88 1.41
C HIS A 58 9.63 -8.76 1.33
N GLU A 59 10.20 -7.65 1.80
CA GLU A 59 11.65 -7.41 1.70
C GLU A 59 12.45 -8.29 2.68
N ASN A 60 11.85 -8.63 3.81
CA ASN A 60 12.51 -9.33 4.92
C ASN A 60 11.67 -10.47 5.52
N SER A 61 10.47 -10.74 4.99
CA SER A 61 9.52 -11.72 5.53
C SER A 61 9.12 -11.46 7.00
N ASP A 62 9.27 -10.23 7.49
CA ASP A 62 8.92 -9.88 8.87
C ASP A 62 7.40 -9.73 9.03
N LEU A 63 6.90 -10.12 10.21
CA LEU A 63 5.52 -9.95 10.63
C LEU A 63 5.44 -8.96 11.79
N SER A 64 4.73 -7.86 11.57
CA SER A 64 4.49 -6.84 12.61
C SER A 64 3.01 -6.80 12.96
N VAL A 65 2.68 -6.84 14.25
CA VAL A 65 1.30 -6.60 14.72
C VAL A 65 0.97 -5.13 14.48
N ILE A 66 -0.11 -4.86 13.74
CA ILE A 66 -0.53 -3.50 13.40
C ILE A 66 -1.90 -3.14 13.99
N ALA A 67 -2.73 -4.14 14.32
CA ALA A 67 -4.00 -3.92 14.99
C ALA A 67 -4.40 -5.15 15.83
N ASN A 68 -4.99 -4.92 17.00
CA ASN A 68 -5.42 -5.99 17.92
C ASN A 68 -6.67 -6.74 17.44
N SER A 69 -7.34 -6.24 16.39
CA SER A 69 -8.58 -6.79 15.86
C SER A 69 -8.83 -6.30 14.44
N ILE A 70 -9.62 -7.05 13.66
CA ILE A 70 -10.07 -6.61 12.33
C ILE A 70 -10.88 -5.30 12.41
N SER A 71 -11.61 -5.09 13.50
CA SER A 71 -12.38 -3.86 13.74
C SER A 71 -11.46 -2.66 13.96
N ASP A 72 -10.38 -2.81 14.73
CA ASP A 72 -9.35 -1.77 14.89
C ASP A 72 -8.69 -1.45 13.54
N PHE A 73 -8.37 -2.49 12.76
CA PHE A 73 -7.81 -2.31 11.43
C PHE A 73 -8.73 -1.50 10.51
N ILE A 74 -10.02 -1.87 10.45
CA ILE A 74 -11.03 -1.13 9.66
C ILE A 74 -11.19 0.30 10.17
N SER A 75 -11.17 0.52 11.49
CA SER A 75 -11.29 1.87 12.07
C SER A 75 -10.07 2.74 11.81
N GLY A 76 -8.89 2.16 11.63
CA GLY A 76 -7.67 2.87 11.26
C GLY A 76 -7.51 3.12 9.76
N CYS A 77 -8.40 2.55 8.92
CA CYS A 77 -8.42 2.85 7.49
C CYS A 77 -8.97 4.27 7.28
N VAL A 78 -8.18 5.11 6.64
CA VAL A 78 -8.50 6.52 6.39
C VAL A 78 -8.17 6.90 4.95
N GLU A 79 -8.83 7.92 4.43
CA GLU A 79 -8.53 8.44 3.09
C GLU A 79 -7.07 8.89 3.00
N PRO A 80 -6.32 8.51 1.94
CA PRO A 80 -4.95 8.95 1.76
C PRO A 80 -4.89 10.49 1.69
N SER A 81 -3.88 11.06 2.32
CA SER A 81 -3.68 12.50 2.29
C SER A 81 -3.47 12.98 0.84
N GLU A 82 -4.31 13.90 0.38
CA GLU A 82 -4.09 14.57 -0.90
C GLU A 82 -2.80 15.41 -0.81
N ILE A 83 -1.83 15.12 -1.68
CA ILE A 83 -0.65 15.95 -1.83
C ILE A 83 -1.00 17.03 -2.85
N ASP A 84 -1.36 18.23 -2.36
CA ASP A 84 -1.52 19.41 -3.21
C ASP A 84 -0.13 19.91 -3.64
N LEU A 85 0.28 19.50 -4.84
CA LEU A 85 1.51 19.99 -5.44
C LEU A 85 1.29 21.41 -5.96
N ARG A 86 1.94 22.37 -5.31
CA ARG A 86 1.89 23.77 -5.77
C ARG A 86 2.54 23.90 -7.15
N PRO A 87 2.10 24.88 -7.97
CA PRO A 87 2.83 25.25 -9.18
C PRO A 87 4.32 25.48 -8.85
N ASN A 88 5.21 24.83 -9.61
CA ASN A 88 6.67 24.88 -9.47
C ASN A 88 7.28 24.10 -8.27
N GLN A 89 6.51 23.26 -7.56
CA GLN A 89 7.09 22.35 -6.56
C GLN A 89 7.81 21.15 -7.19
N VAL A 90 7.40 20.76 -8.41
CA VAL A 90 8.03 19.67 -9.17
C VAL A 90 9.22 20.22 -9.94
N ASN A 91 10.43 19.88 -9.49
CA ASN A 91 11.70 20.31 -10.12
C ASN A 91 12.01 19.52 -11.41
N SER A 92 11.71 18.22 -11.41
CA SER A 92 11.87 17.32 -12.54
C SER A 92 10.94 16.12 -12.37
N ALA A 93 10.55 15.52 -13.49
CA ALA A 93 9.86 14.25 -13.53
C ALA A 93 10.56 13.37 -14.56
N TRP A 94 10.66 12.07 -14.28
CA TRP A 94 11.07 11.12 -15.29
C TRP A 94 9.86 10.83 -16.17
N ILE A 95 10.06 10.89 -17.50
CA ILE A 95 9.04 10.58 -18.48
C ILE A 95 9.62 9.48 -19.36
N ASP A 96 8.80 8.47 -19.64
CA ASP A 96 9.12 7.43 -20.61
C ASP A 96 9.56 8.07 -21.95
N PRO A 97 10.70 7.68 -22.54
CA PRO A 97 11.23 8.34 -23.73
C PRO A 97 10.31 8.27 -24.95
N ASP A 98 9.63 7.13 -25.17
CA ASP A 98 8.70 6.95 -26.28
C ASP A 98 7.43 7.79 -26.09
N PHE A 99 6.93 7.87 -24.86
CA PHE A 99 5.84 8.76 -24.49
C PHE A 99 6.24 10.24 -24.62
N ALA A 100 7.43 10.62 -24.17
CA ALA A 100 7.98 11.97 -24.33
C ALA A 100 8.08 12.35 -25.82
N ALA A 101 8.54 11.43 -26.67
CA ALA A 101 8.61 11.62 -28.11
C ALA A 101 7.22 11.80 -28.74
N SER A 102 6.23 11.02 -28.30
CA SER A 102 4.82 11.16 -28.74
C SER A 102 4.24 12.55 -28.42
N LEU A 103 4.64 13.12 -27.27
CA LEU A 103 4.27 14.48 -26.85
C LEU A 103 5.14 15.58 -27.47
N GLY A 104 6.12 15.24 -28.32
CA GLY A 104 7.04 16.19 -28.95
C GLY A 104 8.06 16.80 -27.99
N ILE A 105 8.24 16.22 -26.79
CA ILE A 105 9.20 16.68 -25.80
C ILE A 105 10.60 16.19 -26.21
N LYS A 106 11.49 17.12 -26.55
CA LYS A 106 12.90 16.79 -26.79
C LYS A 106 13.61 16.62 -25.45
N LEU A 107 14.02 15.39 -25.14
CA LEU A 107 14.92 15.11 -24.03
C LEU A 107 16.20 15.92 -24.23
N LYS A 108 16.57 16.75 -23.24
CA LYS A 108 17.85 17.45 -23.26
C LYS A 108 18.95 16.39 -23.16
N SER A 109 19.77 16.32 -24.20
CA SER A 109 21.00 15.54 -24.28
C SER A 109 22.06 16.07 -23.32
#